data_AF-A0A7C3WD00-F1
#
_entry.id   AF-A0A7C3WD00-F1
#
_cell.length_a   1.000
_cell.length_b   1.000
_cell.length_c   1.000
_cell.angle_alpha   90.00
_cell.angle_beta   90.00
_cell.angle_gamma   90.00
#
_symmetry.space_group_name_H-M   'P 1'
#
loop_
_entity.id
_entity.type
_entity.pdbx_description
1 polymer ?
#
loop_
_entity_poly.entity_id
_entity_poly.type
_entity_poly.pdbx_seq_one_letter_code
_entity_poly.pdbx_strand_id
1 'polypeptide(L)'
;MYQQLLAQALAEKAAIERALVSGVKVGPVKRGDPIGLVGNSGYPGCSTGKHLHFEIRKNNAWIDPAPYLQNKSVKDDQNGGNMVAIGSGNWPWPIEDTVRLTQFYGHTPYSWRYTYSGGIHTGFDMVSTSSDVIRAPADGNLYKSAQSCGSSVINIVYIDHGDNLISLYLHVQ
;
A
#
# COMPACT_ATOMS: atom_id res chain seq x y z
N MET A 1 -24.12 -4.66 -5.23
CA MET A 1 -23.18 -4.24 -4.16
C MET A 1 -22.05 -5.26 -3.95
N TYR A 2 -22.32 -6.54 -3.65
CA TYR A 2 -21.28 -7.58 -3.47
C TYR A 2 -20.44 -7.88 -4.73
N GLN A 3 -21.10 -8.07 -5.88
CA GLN A 3 -20.41 -8.37 -7.15
C GLN A 3 -19.49 -7.25 -7.65
N GLN A 4 -19.83 -5.98 -7.37
CA GLN A 4 -18.98 -4.85 -7.76
C GLN A 4 -17.70 -4.81 -6.93
N LEU A 5 -17.81 -4.89 -5.60
CA LEU A 5 -16.65 -4.87 -4.68
C LEU A 5 -15.68 -6.02 -4.95
N LEU A 6 -16.20 -7.21 -5.26
CA LEU A 6 -15.41 -8.36 -5.67
C LEU A 6 -14.61 -8.10 -6.96
N ALA A 7 -15.23 -7.46 -7.96
CA ALA A 7 -14.57 -7.12 -9.21
C ALA A 7 -13.45 -6.09 -9.02
N GLN A 8 -13.63 -5.11 -8.12
CA GLN A 8 -12.59 -4.13 -7.78
C GLN A 8 -11.36 -4.82 -7.17
N ALA A 9 -11.60 -5.71 -6.20
CA ALA A 9 -10.57 -6.47 -5.53
C ALA A 9 -9.78 -7.37 -6.51
N LEU A 10 -10.46 -8.08 -7.40
CA LEU A 10 -9.80 -8.93 -8.41
C LEU A 10 -8.96 -8.10 -9.41
N ALA A 11 -9.46 -6.94 -9.82
CA ALA A 11 -8.75 -6.06 -10.72
C ALA A 11 -7.49 -5.46 -10.08
N GLU A 12 -7.55 -5.13 -8.79
CA GLU A 12 -6.40 -4.65 -8.00
C GLU A 12 -5.31 -5.71 -7.89
N LYS A 13 -5.66 -6.96 -7.57
CA LYS A 13 -4.69 -8.07 -7.59
C LYS A 13 -4.04 -8.24 -8.96
N ALA A 14 -4.84 -8.28 -10.03
CA ALA A 14 -4.32 -8.46 -11.38
C ALA A 14 -3.40 -7.29 -11.81
N ALA A 15 -3.64 -6.08 -11.31
CA ALA A 15 -2.73 -4.96 -11.49
C ALA A 15 -1.39 -5.17 -10.76
N ILE A 16 -1.40 -5.61 -9.50
CA ILE A 16 -0.16 -5.84 -8.75
C ILE A 16 0.70 -6.91 -9.41
N GLU A 17 0.12 -8.06 -9.76
CA GLU A 17 0.86 -9.16 -10.40
C GLU A 17 1.47 -8.71 -11.74
N ARG A 18 0.74 -7.91 -12.54
CA ARG A 18 1.29 -7.34 -13.76
C ARG A 18 2.38 -6.31 -13.49
N ALA A 19 2.25 -5.49 -12.45
CA ALA A 19 3.27 -4.51 -12.10
C ALA A 19 4.61 -5.13 -11.69
N LEU A 20 4.59 -6.27 -10.99
CA LEU A 20 5.80 -7.00 -10.64
C LEU A 20 6.49 -7.62 -11.88
N VAL A 21 5.73 -7.91 -12.94
CA VAL A 21 6.27 -8.44 -14.21
C VAL A 21 6.69 -7.34 -15.19
N SER A 22 5.91 -6.25 -15.28
CA SER A 22 6.06 -5.21 -16.31
C SER A 22 6.54 -3.87 -15.77
N GLY A 23 6.92 -3.80 -14.49
CA GLY A 23 7.38 -2.57 -13.87
C GLY A 23 8.64 -2.04 -14.52
N VAL A 24 8.67 -0.75 -14.82
CA VAL A 24 9.84 -0.09 -15.40
C VAL A 24 10.76 0.33 -14.26
N LYS A 25 12.00 -0.15 -14.30
CA LYS A 25 13.04 0.26 -13.35
C LYS A 25 13.33 1.75 -13.53
N VAL A 26 13.14 2.53 -12.48
CA VAL A 26 13.49 3.95 -12.45
C VAL A 26 14.96 4.12 -12.08
N GLY A 27 15.41 3.41 -11.05
CA GLY A 27 16.78 3.51 -10.57
C GLY A 27 16.92 3.17 -9.08
N PRO A 28 18.14 3.25 -8.53
CA PRO A 28 18.36 3.07 -7.11
C PRO A 28 17.77 4.23 -6.30
N VAL A 29 17.26 3.93 -5.11
CA VAL A 29 16.76 4.90 -4.14
C VAL A 29 17.34 4.60 -2.75
N LYS A 30 17.45 5.65 -1.94
CA LYS A 30 17.88 5.59 -0.54
C LYS A 30 16.71 5.84 0.40
N ARG A 31 16.83 5.34 1.63
CA ARG A 31 15.87 5.66 2.70
C ARG A 31 15.64 7.18 2.78
N GLY A 32 14.37 7.57 2.77
CA GLY A 32 13.93 8.96 2.84
C GLY A 32 13.73 9.65 1.49
N ASP A 33 14.22 9.06 0.39
CA ASP A 33 14.04 9.61 -0.94
C ASP A 33 12.55 9.69 -1.30
N PRO A 34 12.10 10.80 -1.93
CA PRO A 34 10.73 10.91 -2.42
C PRO A 34 10.54 9.97 -3.63
N ILE A 35 9.54 9.10 -3.55
CA ILE A 35 9.29 8.07 -4.57
C ILE A 35 7.97 8.27 -5.33
N GLY A 36 7.09 9.13 -4.82
CA GLY A 36 5.81 9.45 -5.45
C GLY A 36 4.95 10.36 -4.58
N LEU A 37 3.73 10.60 -5.04
CA LEU A 37 2.71 11.33 -4.29
C LEU A 37 1.50 10.42 -4.06
N VAL A 38 0.91 10.48 -2.87
CA VAL A 38 -0.35 9.82 -2.55
C VAL A 38 -1.43 10.39 -3.46
N GLY A 39 -2.07 9.50 -4.21
CA GLY A 39 -3.09 9.86 -5.17
C GLY A 39 -4.42 9.19 -4.86
N ASN A 40 -5.21 9.09 -5.91
CA ASN A 40 -6.47 8.34 -5.93
C ASN A 40 -6.56 7.56 -7.26
N SER A 41 -5.41 7.11 -7.78
CA SER A 41 -5.40 6.34 -9.01
C SER A 41 -6.12 5.02 -8.79
N GLY A 42 -6.84 4.57 -9.81
CA GLY A 42 -7.79 3.49 -9.70
C GLY A 42 -9.20 3.93 -9.37
N TYR A 43 -9.50 5.16 -8.95
CA TYR A 43 -10.90 5.61 -8.79
C TYR A 43 -11.63 5.73 -10.15
N PRO A 44 -12.93 5.39 -10.25
CA PRO A 44 -13.77 4.69 -9.27
C PRO A 44 -13.66 3.15 -9.34
N GLY A 45 -12.80 2.60 -10.21
CA GLY A 45 -12.68 1.17 -10.46
C GLY A 45 -12.16 0.34 -9.29
N CYS A 46 -11.11 0.78 -8.60
CA CYS A 46 -10.38 0.04 -7.56
C CYS A 46 -9.97 0.89 -6.36
N SER A 47 -10.29 2.20 -6.35
CA SER A 47 -10.10 3.06 -5.19
C SER A 47 -11.42 3.70 -4.81
N THR A 48 -11.66 3.85 -3.52
CA THR A 48 -12.84 4.54 -2.97
C THR A 48 -12.54 5.95 -2.47
N GLY A 49 -11.28 6.39 -2.50
CA GLY A 49 -10.86 7.72 -2.03
C GLY A 49 -9.34 7.89 -1.98
N LYS A 50 -8.86 9.11 -1.71
CA LYS A 50 -7.42 9.40 -1.62
C LYS A 50 -6.82 8.74 -0.38
N HIS A 51 -6.00 7.72 -0.59
CA HIS A 51 -5.24 7.02 0.45
C HIS A 51 -4.03 6.31 -0.20
N LEU A 52 -3.04 5.96 0.62
CA LEU A 52 -1.95 5.11 0.21
C LEU A 52 -2.21 3.70 0.73
N HIS A 53 -2.20 2.72 -0.16
CA HIS A 53 -2.13 1.31 0.23
C HIS A 53 -0.66 0.87 0.23
N PHE A 54 -0.15 0.51 1.40
CA PHE A 54 1.23 0.08 1.64
C PHE A 54 1.29 -1.41 1.97
N GLU A 55 1.92 -2.17 1.09
CA GLU A 55 2.03 -3.63 1.21
C GLU A 55 3.51 -4.04 1.26
N ILE A 56 3.82 -5.08 2.04
CA ILE A 56 5.13 -5.73 2.01
C ILE A 56 4.96 -7.16 1.50
N ARG A 57 5.79 -7.53 0.52
CA ARG A 57 5.93 -8.90 0.04
C ARG A 57 7.30 -9.45 0.38
N LYS A 58 7.34 -10.68 0.90
CA LYS A 58 8.58 -11.45 1.05
C LYS A 58 8.40 -12.82 0.46
N ASN A 59 9.31 -13.24 -0.43
CA ASN A 59 9.20 -14.52 -1.15
C ASN A 59 7.82 -14.69 -1.82
N ASN A 60 7.29 -13.61 -2.39
CA ASN A 60 5.96 -13.54 -3.01
C ASN A 60 4.75 -13.75 -2.07
N ALA A 61 4.96 -13.78 -0.75
CA ALA A 61 3.90 -13.85 0.26
C ALA A 61 3.64 -12.46 0.89
N TRP A 62 2.36 -12.15 1.13
CA TRP A 62 1.94 -10.96 1.87
C TRP A 62 2.29 -11.10 3.33
N ILE A 63 3.00 -10.12 3.88
CA ILE A 63 3.36 -10.08 5.29
C ILE A 63 2.85 -8.80 5.95
N ASP A 64 2.58 -8.88 7.25
CA ASP A 64 2.22 -7.72 8.05
C ASP A 64 3.33 -6.65 7.93
N PRO A 65 3.00 -5.40 7.54
CA PRO A 65 3.98 -4.32 7.51
C PRO A 65 4.46 -3.85 8.89
N ALA A 66 3.70 -4.07 9.97
CA ALA A 66 4.01 -3.53 11.31
C ALA A 66 5.43 -3.89 11.80
N PRO A 67 5.94 -5.13 11.68
CA PRO A 67 7.26 -5.47 12.19
C PRO A 67 8.43 -4.78 11.47
N TYR A 68 8.19 -4.18 10.31
CA TYR A 68 9.21 -3.44 9.55
C TYR A 68 9.22 -1.97 9.94
N LEU A 69 8.05 -1.39 10.20
CA LEU A 69 7.85 0.02 10.50
C LEU A 69 8.27 0.38 11.92
N GLN A 70 8.83 1.57 12.10
CA GLN A 70 9.18 2.14 13.40
C GLN A 70 7.95 2.28 14.28
N ASN A 71 8.13 2.10 15.58
CA ASN A 71 7.05 2.34 16.54
C ASN A 71 6.55 3.78 16.44
N LYS A 72 5.26 3.95 16.14
CA LYS A 72 4.60 5.24 16.00
C LYS A 72 3.17 5.14 16.54
N SER A 73 2.74 6.19 17.23
CA SER A 73 1.32 6.36 17.57
C SER A 73 0.56 6.82 16.33
N VAL A 74 -0.34 5.96 15.84
CA VAL A 74 -1.19 6.20 14.67
C VAL A 74 -2.65 6.27 15.10
N LYS A 75 -3.47 6.99 14.33
CA LYS A 75 -4.91 7.07 14.59
C LYS A 75 -5.61 5.90 13.92
N ASP A 76 -6.24 5.05 14.71
CA ASP A 76 -7.01 3.89 14.25
C ASP A 76 -8.44 4.32 13.86
N ASP A 77 -8.62 4.83 12.65
CA ASP A 77 -9.95 5.17 12.17
C ASP A 77 -10.80 3.93 11.85
N GLN A 78 -10.18 2.75 11.72
CA GLN A 78 -10.90 1.49 11.55
C GLN A 78 -11.75 1.17 12.78
N ASN A 79 -11.22 1.41 13.99
CA ASN A 79 -11.85 1.02 15.27
C ASN A 79 -12.18 2.23 16.17
N GLY A 80 -12.67 3.33 15.59
CA GLY A 80 -13.25 4.44 16.35
C GLY A 80 -12.33 5.64 16.62
N GLY A 81 -11.17 5.70 15.97
CA GLY A 81 -10.30 6.87 15.93
C GLY A 81 -9.35 7.01 17.12
N ASN A 82 -9.15 5.96 17.91
CA ASN A 82 -8.22 5.96 19.04
C ASN A 82 -6.76 5.96 18.57
N MET A 83 -5.86 6.50 19.39
CA MET A 83 -4.42 6.41 19.12
C MET A 83 -3.90 5.03 19.55
N VAL A 84 -3.23 4.33 18.63
CA VAL A 84 -2.63 3.02 18.87
C VAL A 84 -1.15 3.05 18.50
N ALA A 85 -0.30 2.42 19.31
CA ALA A 85 1.12 2.28 18.99
C ALA A 85 1.31 1.08 18.06
N ILE A 86 1.80 1.33 16.84
CA ILE A 86 2.06 0.31 15.82
C ILE A 86 3.50 0.44 15.37
N GLY A 87 4.11 -0.70 15.07
CA GLY A 87 5.49 -0.74 14.60
C GLY A 87 6.44 -1.29 15.65
N SER A 88 7.32 -2.19 15.24
CA SER A 88 8.40 -2.72 16.07
C SER A 88 9.73 -2.81 15.33
N GLY A 89 9.78 -2.30 14.10
CA GLY A 89 10.94 -2.32 13.23
C GLY A 89 11.70 -1.00 13.21
N ASN A 90 12.53 -0.84 12.18
CA ASN A 90 13.44 0.29 12.05
C ASN A 90 13.21 1.13 10.79
N TRP A 91 12.23 0.76 9.95
CA TRP A 91 11.90 1.52 8.75
C TRP A 91 11.04 2.72 9.11
N PRO A 92 11.39 3.94 8.68
CA PRO A 92 10.47 5.06 8.78
C PRO A 92 9.17 4.73 8.02
N TRP A 93 8.09 5.33 8.47
CA TRP A 93 6.81 5.23 7.77
C TRP A 93 6.94 5.89 6.40
N PRO A 94 6.31 5.32 5.35
CA PRO A 94 6.42 5.86 4.00
C PRO A 94 5.68 7.18 3.80
N ILE A 95 4.85 7.60 4.77
CA ILE A 95 4.19 8.90 4.81
C ILE A 95 4.45 9.60 6.15
N GLU A 96 4.49 10.93 6.11
CA GLU A 96 4.81 11.79 7.24
C GLU A 96 3.57 12.25 8.03
N ASP A 97 3.82 12.73 9.26
CA ASP A 97 2.95 13.39 10.26
C ASP A 97 1.43 13.16 10.25
N THR A 98 0.92 12.77 11.44
CA THR A 98 -0.40 12.19 11.74
C THR A 98 -0.84 11.15 10.71
N VAL A 99 -0.30 9.93 10.89
CA VAL A 99 -0.74 8.76 10.13
C VAL A 99 -2.09 8.30 10.68
N ARG A 100 -3.10 8.32 9.80
CA ARG A 100 -4.41 7.73 10.06
C ARG A 100 -4.47 6.40 9.33
N LEU A 101 -4.65 5.31 10.06
CA LEU A 101 -4.88 3.99 9.49
C LEU A 101 -6.38 3.80 9.32
N THR A 102 -6.82 3.76 8.07
CA THR A 102 -8.21 3.50 7.70
C THR A 102 -8.49 2.01 7.60
N GLN A 103 -7.46 1.21 7.32
CA GLN A 103 -7.56 -0.24 7.29
C GLN A 103 -6.21 -0.91 7.61
N PHE A 104 -6.23 -1.88 8.51
CA PHE A 104 -5.06 -2.68 8.92
C PHE A 104 -4.86 -3.90 8.02
N TYR A 105 -3.68 -4.52 8.11
CA TYR A 105 -3.39 -5.83 7.52
C TYR A 105 -4.24 -6.91 8.20
N GLY A 106 -4.61 -7.96 7.46
CA GLY A 106 -5.33 -9.11 8.03
C GLY A 106 -6.84 -9.08 7.79
N HIS A 107 -7.58 -9.83 8.61
CA HIS A 107 -9.03 -9.79 8.59
C HIS A 107 -9.54 -8.53 9.27
N THR A 108 -10.15 -7.64 8.51
CA THR A 108 -10.75 -6.40 9.00
C THR A 108 -12.25 -6.39 8.66
N PRO A 109 -13.05 -5.48 9.25
CA PRO A 109 -14.48 -5.37 8.94
C PRO A 109 -14.79 -5.18 7.44
N TYR A 110 -13.83 -4.69 6.66
CA TYR A 110 -13.96 -4.45 5.23
C TYR A 110 -13.24 -5.49 4.36
N SER A 111 -12.43 -6.38 4.95
CA SER A 111 -11.56 -7.27 4.19
C SER A 111 -12.28 -8.45 3.53
N TRP A 112 -13.52 -8.74 3.91
CA TRP A 112 -14.37 -9.78 3.30
C TRP A 112 -14.55 -9.59 1.79
N ARG A 113 -14.35 -8.37 1.28
CA ARG A 113 -14.38 -8.05 -0.17
C ARG A 113 -13.17 -8.56 -0.93
N TYR A 114 -12.04 -8.80 -0.27
CA TYR A 114 -10.80 -9.28 -0.87
C TYR A 114 -10.73 -10.81 -0.94
N THR A 115 -11.71 -11.44 -1.59
CA THR A 115 -11.74 -12.91 -1.72
C THR A 115 -10.49 -13.49 -2.41
N TYR A 116 -9.79 -12.68 -3.20
CA TYR A 116 -8.56 -13.06 -3.92
C TYR A 116 -7.35 -13.36 -3.02
N SER A 117 -7.37 -12.84 -1.79
CA SER A 117 -6.36 -13.00 -0.74
C SER A 117 -6.92 -13.81 0.43
N GLY A 118 -8.06 -14.50 0.24
CA GLY A 118 -8.74 -15.23 1.31
C GLY A 118 -9.54 -14.34 2.26
N GLY A 119 -9.89 -13.11 1.85
CA GLY A 119 -10.61 -12.15 2.69
C GLY A 119 -9.69 -11.37 3.64
N ILE A 120 -8.40 -11.27 3.30
CA ILE A 120 -7.37 -10.56 4.06
C ILE A 120 -7.01 -9.26 3.34
N HIS A 121 -6.91 -8.18 4.07
CA HIS A 121 -6.29 -6.96 3.57
C HIS A 121 -4.77 -7.14 3.55
N THR A 122 -4.13 -6.95 2.39
CA THR A 122 -2.74 -7.36 2.15
C THR A 122 -1.71 -6.33 2.62
N GLY A 123 -2.16 -5.17 3.11
CA GLY A 123 -1.30 -4.08 3.55
C GLY A 123 -1.97 -3.16 4.56
N PHE A 124 -1.45 -1.94 4.66
CA PHE A 124 -2.03 -0.85 5.43
C PHE A 124 -2.58 0.24 4.51
N ASP A 125 -3.83 0.60 4.72
CA ASP A 125 -4.41 1.79 4.10
C ASP A 125 -4.20 2.96 5.04
N MET A 126 -3.46 3.94 4.54
CA MET A 126 -2.99 5.05 5.34
C MET A 126 -3.27 6.39 4.66
N VAL A 127 -3.64 7.36 5.48
CA VAL A 127 -3.88 8.74 5.07
C VAL A 127 -3.01 9.65 5.93
N SER A 128 -2.24 10.53 5.29
CA SER A 128 -1.55 11.62 5.98
C SER A 128 -2.43 12.88 5.91
N THR A 129 -2.43 13.67 6.98
CA THR A 129 -3.09 14.98 7.00
C THR A 129 -2.12 16.14 6.73
N SER A 130 -0.83 15.85 6.57
CA SER A 130 0.24 16.85 6.55
C SER A 130 1.00 16.87 5.23
N SER A 131 1.12 15.73 4.55
CA SER A 131 1.88 15.61 3.30
C SER A 131 1.40 14.44 2.44
N ASP A 132 1.36 14.65 1.14
CA ASP A 132 1.13 13.59 0.17
C ASP A 132 2.43 12.92 -0.30
N VAL A 133 3.60 13.34 0.18
CA VAL A 133 4.86 12.79 -0.32
C VAL A 133 5.07 11.38 0.24
N ILE A 134 5.23 10.42 -0.67
CA ILE A 134 5.62 9.05 -0.34
C ILE A 134 7.15 8.99 -0.34
N ARG A 135 7.72 8.47 0.74
CA ARG A 135 9.18 8.30 0.91
C ARG A 135 9.57 6.84 1.02
N ALA A 136 10.77 6.53 0.54
CA ALA A 136 11.34 5.19 0.62
C ALA A 136 11.65 4.83 2.10
N PRO A 137 11.11 3.71 2.63
CA PRO A 137 11.39 3.25 3.99
C PRO A 137 12.81 2.64 4.11
N ALA A 138 13.35 2.12 3.01
CA ALA A 138 14.67 1.55 2.97
C ALA A 138 15.27 1.67 1.55
N ASP A 139 16.57 1.46 1.48
CA ASP A 139 17.33 1.43 0.23
C ASP A 139 16.83 0.32 -0.70
N GLY A 140 16.90 0.54 -2.01
CA GLY A 140 16.54 -0.48 -2.98
C GLY A 140 16.50 0.04 -4.40
N ASN A 141 15.90 -0.73 -5.29
CA ASN A 141 15.63 -0.34 -6.67
C ASN A 141 14.17 0.03 -6.82
N LEU A 142 13.90 1.25 -7.28
CA LEU A 142 12.57 1.78 -7.53
C LEU A 142 12.05 1.34 -8.89
N TYR A 143 10.79 0.92 -8.92
CA TYR A 143 10.05 0.59 -10.12
C TYR A 143 8.71 1.32 -10.13
N LYS A 144 8.24 1.64 -11.35
CA LYS A 144 6.93 2.24 -11.58
C LYS A 144 6.13 1.39 -12.54
N SER A 145 4.82 1.35 -12.33
CA SER A 145 3.89 0.62 -13.16
C SER A 145 2.54 1.33 -13.19
N ALA A 146 1.86 1.27 -14.33
CA ALA A 146 0.48 1.74 -14.48
C ALA A 146 -0.33 0.59 -15.07
N GLN A 147 -1.42 0.22 -14.41
CA GLN A 147 -2.15 -1.01 -14.71
C GLN A 147 -3.65 -0.75 -14.78
N SER A 148 -4.33 -1.39 -15.72
CA SER A 148 -5.78 -1.32 -15.80
C SER A 148 -6.39 -1.99 -14.57
N CYS A 149 -7.26 -1.26 -13.88
CA CYS A 149 -7.95 -1.68 -12.67
C CYS A 149 -9.44 -1.36 -12.80
N GLY A 150 -10.23 -2.36 -13.20
CA GLY A 150 -11.62 -2.17 -13.59
C GLY A 150 -11.72 -1.24 -14.81
N SER A 151 -12.52 -0.18 -14.71
CA SER A 151 -12.61 0.89 -15.72
C SER A 151 -11.57 2.01 -15.55
N SER A 152 -10.64 1.86 -14.61
CA SER A 152 -9.65 2.89 -14.24
C SER A 152 -8.22 2.40 -14.45
N VAL A 153 -7.23 3.28 -14.24
CA VAL A 153 -5.80 2.92 -14.20
C VAL A 153 -5.29 3.16 -12.79
N ILE A 154 -4.64 2.16 -12.19
CA ILE A 154 -3.94 2.28 -10.93
C ILE A 154 -2.44 2.47 -11.20
N ASN A 155 -1.85 3.48 -10.57
CA ASN A 155 -0.42 3.68 -10.58
C ASN A 155 0.17 3.03 -9.34
N ILE A 156 1.18 2.20 -9.57
CA ILE A 156 1.86 1.40 -8.57
C ILE A 156 3.33 1.79 -8.62
N VAL A 157 3.85 2.12 -7.45
CA VAL A 157 5.28 2.26 -7.22
C VAL A 157 5.70 1.10 -6.32
N TYR A 158 6.86 0.52 -6.56
CA TYR A 158 7.40 -0.48 -5.63
C TYR A 158 8.92 -0.38 -5.56
N ILE A 159 9.47 -0.79 -4.42
CA ILE A 159 10.90 -0.86 -4.20
C ILE A 159 11.28 -2.33 -3.97
N ASP A 160 12.22 -2.81 -4.77
CA ASP A 160 12.91 -4.07 -4.51
C ASP A 160 14.12 -3.80 -3.60
N HIS A 161 14.05 -4.30 -2.36
CA HIS A 161 15.08 -4.13 -1.34
C HIS A 161 16.16 -5.23 -1.40
N GLY A 162 16.05 -6.19 -2.31
CA GLY A 162 16.86 -7.41 -2.31
C GLY A 162 16.24 -8.50 -1.42
N ASP A 163 16.84 -9.69 -1.42
CA ASP A 163 16.41 -10.86 -0.62
C ASP A 163 14.91 -11.21 -0.78
N ASN A 164 14.38 -10.99 -1.99
CA ASN A 164 12.96 -11.14 -2.33
C ASN A 164 12.01 -10.33 -1.43
N LEU A 165 12.48 -9.22 -0.87
CA LEU A 165 11.71 -8.29 -0.05
C LEU A 165 11.32 -7.07 -0.89
N ILE A 166 10.02 -6.86 -1.07
CA ILE A 166 9.46 -5.78 -1.87
C ILE A 166 8.49 -4.97 -1.02
N SER A 167 8.58 -3.65 -1.09
CA SER A 167 7.52 -2.75 -0.62
C SER A 167 6.72 -2.21 -1.80
N LEU A 168 5.39 -2.23 -1.70
CA LEU A 168 4.48 -1.74 -2.72
C LEU A 168 3.67 -0.55 -2.20
N TYR A 169 3.46 0.41 -3.11
CA TYR A 169 2.74 1.66 -2.90
C TYR A 169 1.69 1.79 -3.99
N LEU A 170 0.43 1.63 -3.62
CA LEU A 170 -0.70 1.67 -4.53
C LEU A 170 -1.41 3.02 -4.45
N HIS A 171 -2.26 3.28 -5.45
CA HIS A 171 -3.02 4.53 -5.60
C HIS A 171 -2.18 5.79 -5.76
N VAL A 172 -0.95 5.67 -6.27
CA VAL A 172 -0.02 6.80 -6.47
C VAL A 172 -0.56 7.76 -7.55
N GLN A 173 -0.20 9.05 -7.50
CA GLN A 173 -0.57 10.03 -8.54
C GLN A 173 0.11 9.74 -9.89
#